data_AF-X0UVV1-F1
#
_entry.id   AF-X0UVV1-F1
#
_cell.length_a   1.000
_cell.length_b   1.000
_cell.length_c   1.000
_cell.angle_alpha   90.00
_cell.angle_beta   90.00
_cell.angle_gamma   90.00
#
_symmetry.space_group_name_H-M   'P 1'
#
loop_
_entity.id
_entity.type
_entity.pdbx_description
1 polymer ?
#
loop_
_entity_poly.entity_id
_entity_poly.type
_entity_poly.pdbx_seq_one_letter_code
_entity_poly.pdbx_strand_id
1 'polypeptide(L)' 'MEKKRLNDINTFMSTDTNETILQGTDEYGEDFSITFDTIELLDWLDIEHMKNKAKTYINNL' A
#
# COMPACT_ATOMS: atom_id res chain seq x y z
N MET A 1 17.61 7.67 -12.33
CA MET A 1 16.16 7.95 -12.42
C MET A 1 15.70 8.24 -11.00
N GLU A 2 15.14 9.42 -10.76
CA GLU A 2 14.58 9.76 -9.46
C GLU A 2 13.32 8.92 -9.22
N LYS A 3 13.15 8.40 -8.00
CA LYS A 3 12.02 7.51 -7.65
C LYS A 3 10.97 8.33 -6.93
N LYS A 4 9.72 8.27 -7.39
CA LYS A 4 8.58 8.80 -6.65
C LYS A 4 8.37 7.94 -5.39
N ARG A 5 8.16 8.58 -4.24
CA ARG A 5 7.92 7.88 -2.97
C ARG A 5 6.55 8.26 -2.43
N LEU A 6 5.82 7.28 -1.91
CA LEU A 6 4.65 7.52 -1.09
C LEU A 6 5.06 7.37 0.37
N ASN A 7 5.02 8.48 1.11
CA ASN A 7 5.32 8.56 2.54
C ASN A 7 4.03 8.88 3.32
N ASP A 8 4.08 8.76 4.65
CA ASP A 8 3.02 9.19 5.57
C ASP A 8 1.60 8.79 5.12
N ILE A 9 1.45 7.51 4.71
CA ILE A 9 0.18 6.97 4.23
C ILE A 9 -0.87 7.17 5.32
N ASN A 10 -1.91 7.93 4.98
CA ASN A 10 -2.96 8.34 5.90
C ASN A 10 -4.36 7.90 5.45
N THR A 11 -4.48 7.44 4.19
CA THR A 11 -5.76 7.08 3.59
C THR A 11 -5.64 5.79 2.80
N PHE A 12 -6.62 4.91 2.98
CA PHE A 12 -6.86 3.70 2.20
C PHE A 12 -8.31 3.72 1.72
N MET A 13 -8.53 3.44 0.43
CA MET A 13 -9.86 3.31 -0.17
C MET A 13 -9.88 2.15 -1.15
N SER A 14 -10.92 1.32 -1.06
CA SER A 14 -11.27 0.34 -2.09
C SER A 14 -12.58 0.78 -2.75
N THR A 15 -12.59 0.85 -4.07
CA THR A 15 -13.76 1.26 -4.84
C THR A 15 -14.64 0.06 -5.19
N ASP A 16 -15.86 0.32 -5.65
CA ASP A 16 -16.74 -0.67 -6.26
C ASP A 16 -16.30 -1.08 -7.69
N THR A 17 -15.35 -0.34 -8.27
CA THR A 17 -14.78 -0.52 -9.61
C THR A 17 -13.48 -1.33 -9.64
N ASN A 18 -13.16 -2.08 -8.58
CA ASN A 18 -11.93 -2.89 -8.47
C ASN A 18 -10.64 -2.06 -8.36
N GLU A 19 -10.69 -0.84 -7.87
CA GLU A 19 -9.50 -0.01 -7.64
C GLU A 19 -9.15 0.05 -6.15
N THR A 20 -7.85 0.03 -5.86
CA THR A 20 -7.30 0.26 -4.52
C THR A 20 -6.46 1.51 -4.55
N ILE A 21 -6.77 2.45 -3.66
CA ILE A 21 -6.13 3.77 -3.59
C ILE A 21 -5.42 3.89 -2.24
N LEU A 22 -4.16 4.32 -2.30
CA LEU A 22 -3.37 4.76 -1.15
C LEU A 22 -3.05 6.24 -1.33
N GLN A 23 -3.24 7.03 -0.29
CA GLN A 23 -2.85 8.45 -0.27
C GLN A 23 -1.99 8.77 0.95
N GLY A 24 -1.05 9.68 0.74
CA GLY A 24 -0.08 10.17 1.70
C GLY A 24 0.62 11.39 1.11
N THR A 25 1.90 11.55 1.40
CA THR A 25 2.74 12.64 0.88
C THR A 25 3.83 12.11 -0.02
N ASP A 26 4.30 12.94 -0.95
CA ASP A 26 5.47 12.63 -1.77
C ASP A 26 6.80 12.98 -1.08
N GLU A 27 7.91 12.85 -1.80
CA GLU A 27 9.24 13.22 -1.30
C GLU A 27 9.43 14.71 -0.97
N TYR A 28 8.49 15.57 -1.34
CA TYR A 28 8.50 17.01 -1.06
C TYR A 28 7.46 17.41 0.01
N GLY A 29 6.67 16.46 0.51
CA GLY A 29 5.63 16.70 1.51
C GLY A 29 4.28 17.10 0.89
N GLU A 30 4.12 16.99 -0.42
CA GLU A 30 2.88 17.33 -1.13
C GLU A 30 1.94 16.12 -1.18
N ASP A 31 0.63 16.37 -1.15
CA ASP A 31 -0.37 15.31 -1.22
C ASP A 31 -0.24 14.49 -2.51
N PHE A 32 -0.16 13.18 -2.35
CA PHE A 32 0.09 12.24 -3.43
C PHE A 32 -0.73 10.96 -3.25
N SER A 33 -1.39 10.53 -4.32
CA SER A 33 -2.21 9.31 -4.35
C SER A 33 -1.72 8.34 -5.42
N ILE A 34 -1.74 7.06 -5.10
CA ILE A 34 -1.50 5.97 -6.05
C ILE A 34 -2.76 5.12 -6.14
N THR A 35 -3.21 4.87 -7.36
CA THR A 35 -4.33 3.98 -7.68
C THR A 35 -3.79 2.72 -8.35
N PHE A 36 -4.23 1.56 -7.87
CA PHE A 36 -3.93 0.25 -8.45
C PHE A 36 -5.22 -0.41 -8.94
N ASP A 37 -5.14 -1.21 -10.00
CA ASP A 37 -6.10 -2.30 -10.17
C ASP A 37 -5.89 -3.29 -9.03
N THR A 38 -6.98 -3.67 -8.36
CA THR A 38 -6.91 -4.46 -7.13
C THR A 38 -6.46 -5.89 -7.41
N ILE A 39 -6.81 -6.45 -8.57
CA ILE A 39 -6.40 -7.82 -8.93
C ILE A 39 -4.89 -7.82 -9.19
N GLU A 40 -4.39 -6.87 -9.97
CA GLU A 40 -2.95 -6.76 -10.23
C GLU A 40 -2.15 -6.53 -8.95
N LEU A 41 -2.66 -5.68 -8.04
CA LEU A 41 -2.04 -5.45 -6.74
C LEU A 41 -1.95 -6.75 -5.92
N LEU A 42 -3.02 -7.54 -5.87
CA LEU A 42 -3.05 -8.80 -5.14
C LEU A 42 -2.09 -9.84 -5.75
N ASP A 43 -1.98 -9.89 -7.08
CA ASP A 43 -1.06 -10.80 -7.78
C ASP A 43 0.42 -10.43 -7.55
N TRP A 44 0.72 -9.14 -7.38
CA TRP A 44 2.09 -8.67 -7.11
C TRP A 44 2.53 -8.86 -5.66
N LEU A 45 1.60 -8.87 -4.71
CA LEU A 45 1.91 -8.99 -3.30
C LEU A 45 2.10 -10.45 -2.89
N ASP A 46 3.21 -10.75 -2.21
CA ASP A 46 3.41 -12.06 -1.55
C ASP A 46 2.62 -12.10 -0.23
N ILE A 47 1.29 -12.15 -0.38
CA ILE A 47 0.32 -12.06 0.72
C ILE A 47 0.60 -13.13 1.79
N GLU A 48 0.94 -14.35 1.38
CA GLU A 48 1.20 -15.45 2.31
C GLU A 48 2.49 -15.24 3.10
N HIS A 49 3.57 -14.77 2.46
CA HIS A 49 4.78 -14.38 3.18
C HIS A 49 4.51 -13.25 4.18
N MET A 50 3.79 -12.21 3.76
CA MET A 50 3.45 -11.05 4.60
C MET A 50 2.66 -11.48 5.84
N LYS A 51 1.63 -12.31 5.68
CA LYS A 51 0.85 -12.86 6.80
C LYS A 51 1.73 -13.65 7.77
N ASN A 52 2.62 -14.50 7.26
CA ASN A 52 3.50 -15.32 8.10
C ASN A 52 4.49 -14.47 8.90
N LYS A 53 5.06 -13.42 8.30
CA LYS A 53 5.93 -12.48 9.01
C LYS A 53 5.17 -11.66 10.05
N ALA A 54 3.98 -11.16 9.71
CA ALA A 54 3.16 -10.38 10.65
C ALA A 54 2.83 -11.17 11.93
N LYS A 55 2.50 -12.47 11.81
CA LYS A 55 2.27 -13.35 12.98
C LYS A 55 3.47 -13.40 13.93
N THR A 56 4.70 -13.40 13.43
CA THR A 56 5.90 -13.35 14.27
C THR A 56 5.92 -12.12 15.17
N TYR A 57 5.47 -10.97 14.67
CA TYR A 57 5.47 -9.72 15.44
C TYR A 57 4.21 -9.56 16.30
N ILE A 58 3.04 -10.00 15.82
CA ILE A 58 1.78 -9.95 16.59
C ILE A 58 1.84 -10.86 17.81
N ASN A 59 2.43 -12.06 17.70
CA ASN A 59 2.59 -12.94 18.86
C ASN A 59 3.66 -12.46 19.87
N ASN A 60 4.41 -11.41 19.52
CA ASN A 60 5.42 -10.77 20.37
C ASN A 60 4.96 -9.42 20.94
N LEU A 61 3.69 -9.05 20.75
CA LEU A 61 3.00 -7.90 21.34
C LEU A 61 2.09 -8.35 22.49
#